data_AF-A0A7D5M429-F1
#
_entry.id   AF-A0A7D5M429-F1
#
_cell.length_a   1.000
_cell.length_b   1.000
_cell.length_c   1.000
_cell.angle_alpha   90.00
_cell.angle_beta   90.00
_cell.angle_gamma   90.00
#
_symmetry.space_group_name_H-M   'P 1'
#
loop_
_entity.id
_entity.type
_entity.pdbx_description
1 polymer ?
#
loop_
_entity_poly.entity_id
_entity_poly.type
_entity_poly.pdbx_seq_one_letter_code
_entity_poly.pdbx_strand_id
1 'polypeptide(L)'
;MESTSLVLSIVSIANMGILGILICIFGKMYGSTRAQLPLGMIVVAGMLFLHNVIGALAYFSMEEIFSHEIFPYMLGVGIAELAGLIIFLKITLD
;
A
#
# COMPACT_ATOMS: atom_id res chain seq x y z
N MET A 1 11.71 19.65 8.29
CA MET A 1 11.05 19.05 7.11
C MET A 1 11.55 17.65 6.77
N GLU A 2 12.65 17.14 7.34
CA GLU A 2 13.19 15.81 6.95
C GLU A 2 12.58 14.59 7.66
N SER A 3 12.09 14.71 8.89
CA SER A 3 11.72 13.51 9.68
C SER A 3 10.39 12.90 9.29
N THR A 4 9.40 13.73 8.95
CA THR A 4 8.03 13.27 8.64
C THR A 4 7.93 12.67 7.24
N SER A 5 8.63 13.23 6.25
CA SER A 5 8.69 12.69 4.89
C SER A 5 9.34 11.30 4.88
N LEU A 6 10.44 11.13 5.61
CA LEU A 6 11.13 9.84 5.75
C LEU A 6 10.22 8.76 6.32
N VAL A 7 9.49 9.06 7.40
CA VAL A 7 8.55 8.09 8.01
C VAL A 7 7.44 7.72 7.04
N LEU A 8 6.91 8.69 6.31
CA LEU A 8 5.88 8.48 5.30
C LEU A 8 6.35 7.56 4.17
N SER A 9 7.59 7.77 3.70
CA SER A 9 8.21 6.92 2.69
C SER A 9 8.41 5.49 3.18
N ILE A 10 8.87 5.29 4.42
CA ILE A 10 9.03 3.96 5.01
C ILE A 10 7.68 3.23 5.07
N VAL A 11 6.64 3.90 5.56
CA VAL A 11 5.29 3.31 5.65
C VAL A 11 4.76 2.94 4.26
N SER A 12 4.94 3.82 3.27
CA SER A 12 4.53 3.54 1.89
C SER A 12 5.29 2.36 1.28
N ILE A 13 6.60 2.23 1.54
CA ILE A 13 7.41 1.09 1.09
C ILE A 13 6.91 -0.20 1.74
N ALA A 14 6.58 -0.17 3.04
CA ALA A 14 6.04 -1.31 3.75
C ALA A 14 4.68 -1.76 3.15
N ASN A 15 3.77 -0.82 2.88
CA ASN A 15 2.49 -1.09 2.23
C ASN A 15 2.70 -1.73 0.85
N MET A 16 3.56 -1.15 0.01
CA MET A 16 3.90 -1.69 -1.30
C MET A 16 4.48 -3.11 -1.21
N GLY A 17 5.35 -3.37 -0.24
CA GLY A 17 5.92 -4.70 0.00
C GLY A 17 4.84 -5.75 0.30
N ILE A 18 3.94 -5.44 1.24
CA ILE A 18 2.85 -6.36 1.61
C ILE A 18 1.88 -6.57 0.44
N LEU A 19 1.51 -5.50 -0.27
CA LEU A 19 0.64 -5.57 -1.45
C LEU A 19 1.27 -6.40 -2.57
N GLY A 20 2.58 -6.26 -2.79
CA GLY A 20 3.32 -7.10 -3.74
C GLY A 20 3.25 -8.58 -3.38
N ILE A 21 3.43 -8.92 -2.09
CA ILE A 21 3.28 -10.30 -1.60
C ILE A 21 1.86 -10.82 -1.84
N LEU A 22 0.84 -10.03 -1.51
CA LEU A 22 -0.57 -10.39 -1.73
C LEU A 22 -0.87 -10.64 -3.21
N ILE A 23 -0.41 -9.78 -4.11
CA ILE A 23 -0.57 -9.97 -5.56
C ILE A 23 0.07 -11.30 -5.99
N CYS A 24 1.25 -11.63 -5.49
CA CYS A 24 1.88 -12.92 -5.79
C CYS A 24 1.08 -14.11 -5.25
N ILE A 25 0.55 -14.03 -4.03
CA ILE A 25 -0.27 -15.11 -3.44
C ILE A 25 -1.55 -15.31 -4.25
N PHE A 26 -2.30 -14.24 -4.52
CA PHE A 26 -3.52 -14.33 -5.32
C PHE A 26 -3.25 -14.77 -6.76
N GLY A 27 -2.11 -14.37 -7.35
CA GLY A 27 -1.65 -14.85 -8.65
C GLY A 27 -1.45 -16.37 -8.67
N LYS A 28 -0.78 -16.92 -7.64
CA LYS A 28 -0.60 -18.38 -7.49
C LYS A 28 -1.94 -19.09 -7.27
N MET A 29 -2.82 -18.54 -6.45
CA MET A 29 -4.16 -19.09 -6.21
C MET A 29 -5.01 -19.10 -7.49
N TYR A 30 -4.97 -18.03 -8.28
CA TYR A 30 -5.66 -17.94 -9.56
C TYR A 30 -5.14 -18.99 -10.54
N GLY A 31 -3.81 -19.16 -10.63
CA GLY A 31 -3.19 -20.18 -11.47
C GLY A 31 -3.65 -21.60 -11.13
N SER A 32 -3.82 -21.91 -9.84
CA SER A 32 -4.22 -23.25 -9.39
C SER A 32 -5.73 -23.50 -9.42
N THR A 33 -6.56 -22.51 -9.11
CA THR A 33 -8.01 -22.69 -8.92
C THR A 33 -8.86 -22.12 -10.05
N ARG A 34 -8.29 -21.17 -10.83
CA ARG A 34 -9.01 -20.31 -11.79
C ARG A 34 -10.27 -19.64 -11.23
N ALA A 35 -10.31 -19.43 -9.92
CA ALA A 35 -11.43 -18.74 -9.27
C ALA A 35 -11.43 -17.24 -9.63
N GLN A 36 -12.63 -16.67 -9.78
CA GLN A 36 -12.78 -15.24 -10.09
C GLN A 36 -12.38 -14.34 -8.91
N LEU A 37 -12.52 -14.83 -7.67
CA LEU A 37 -12.21 -14.06 -6.46
C LEU A 37 -10.72 -13.64 -6.40
N PRO A 38 -9.73 -14.55 -6.51
CA PRO A 38 -8.31 -14.15 -6.58
C PRO A 38 -8.00 -13.11 -7.66
N LEU A 39 -8.66 -13.19 -8.82
CA LEU A 39 -8.47 -12.21 -9.90
C LEU A 39 -8.97 -10.82 -9.49
N GLY A 40 -10.14 -10.73 -8.86
CA GLY A 40 -10.64 -9.48 -8.28
C GLY A 40 -9.69 -8.92 -7.22
N MET A 41 -9.14 -9.79 -6.36
CA MET A 41 -8.20 -9.37 -5.31
C MET A 41 -6.88 -8.86 -5.87
N ILE A 42 -6.37 -9.44 -6.97
CA ILE A 42 -5.18 -8.90 -7.68
C ILE A 42 -5.44 -7.47 -8.16
N VAL A 43 -6.61 -7.20 -8.74
CA VAL A 43 -6.97 -5.86 -9.23
C VAL A 43 -7.04 -4.86 -8.06
N VAL A 44 -7.71 -5.21 -6.96
CA VAL A 44 -7.80 -4.36 -5.76
C VAL A 44 -6.44 -4.09 -5.16
N ALA A 45 -5.63 -5.14 -4.95
CA ALA A 45 -4.27 -4.98 -4.42
C ALA A 45 -3.37 -4.18 -5.36
N GLY A 46 -3.52 -4.35 -6.68
CA GLY A 46 -2.82 -3.56 -7.69
C GLY A 46 -3.19 -2.07 -7.65
N MET A 47 -4.47 -1.74 -7.49
CA MET A 47 -4.90 -0.35 -7.32
C MET A 47 -4.35 0.28 -6.04
N LEU A 48 -4.38 -0.44 -4.92
CA LEU A 48 -3.77 0.03 -3.66
C LEU A 48 -2.25 0.19 -3.78
N PHE A 49 -1.60 -0.71 -4.51
CA PHE A 49 -0.15 -0.61 -4.75
C PHE A 49 0.18 0.65 -5.55
N LEU A 50 -0.57 0.89 -6.64
CA LEU A 50 -0.42 2.10 -7.45
C LEU A 50 -0.74 3.37 -6.65
N HIS A 51 -1.74 3.32 -5.78
CA HIS A 51 -2.06 4.44 -4.88
C HIS A 51 -0.87 4.79 -3.97
N ASN A 52 -0.20 3.79 -3.38
CA ASN A 52 1.00 4.01 -2.57
C ASN A 52 2.18 4.54 -3.39
N VAL A 53 2.37 4.03 -4.62
CA VAL A 53 3.41 4.55 -5.52
C VAL A 53 3.18 6.03 -5.83
N ILE A 54 1.95 6.41 -6.19
CA ILE A 54 1.60 7.79 -6.52
C ILE A 54 1.73 8.67 -5.27
N GLY A 55 1.26 8.20 -4.11
CA GLY A 55 1.41 8.89 -2.83
C GLY A 55 2.88 9.16 -2.51
N ALA A 56 3.73 8.13 -2.58
CA ALA A 56 5.17 8.24 -2.37
C ALA A 56 5.82 9.28 -3.30
N LEU A 57 5.52 9.21 -4.61
CA LEU A 57 6.07 10.13 -5.60
C LEU A 57 5.58 11.57 -5.38
N ALA A 58 4.31 11.75 -5.01
CA ALA A 58 3.75 13.06 -4.72
C ALA A 58 4.46 13.72 -3.53
N TYR A 59 4.84 12.96 -2.49
CA TYR A 59 5.62 13.50 -1.38
C TYR A 59 6.99 14.02 -1.81
N PHE A 60 7.68 13.28 -2.67
CA PHE A 60 9.01 13.70 -3.13
C PHE A 60 8.96 14.83 -4.17
N SER A 61 7.93 14.86 -5.01
CA SER A 61 7.88 15.76 -6.18
C SER A 61 7.03 17.01 -5.95
N MET A 62 6.17 17.03 -4.93
CA MET A 62 5.23 18.13 -4.67
C MET A 62 5.38 18.73 -3.26
N GLU A 63 6.53 18.53 -2.59
CA GLU A 63 6.77 19.06 -1.23
C GLU A 63 6.55 20.58 -1.15
N GLU A 64 6.85 21.34 -2.21
CA GLU A 64 6.61 22.80 -2.27
C GLU A 64 5.13 23.19 -2.41
N ILE A 65 4.26 22.27 -2.85
CA ILE A 65 2.83 22.54 -3.10
C ILE A 65 1.98 22.11 -1.90
N PHE A 66 2.44 21.12 -1.13
CA PHE A 66 1.68 20.58 0.01
C PHE A 66 1.84 21.44 1.26
N SER A 67 0.71 21.79 1.88
CA SER A 67 0.71 22.38 3.23
C SER A 67 1.24 21.37 4.25
N HIS A 68 2.16 21.82 5.09
CA HIS A 68 2.75 21.04 6.17
C HIS A 68 1.72 20.49 7.17
N GLU A 69 0.54 21.11 7.22
CA GLU A 69 -0.57 20.72 8.08
C GLU A 69 -1.25 19.41 7.64
N ILE A 70 -1.06 18.98 6.39
CA ILE A 70 -1.71 17.77 5.84
C ILE A 70 -0.91 16.49 6.18
N PHE A 71 0.40 16.63 6.43
CA PHE A 71 1.32 15.50 6.68
C PHE A 71 0.88 14.55 7.79
N PRO A 72 0.37 15.01 8.96
CA PRO A 72 -0.08 14.10 10.01
C PRO A 72 -1.27 13.23 9.59
N TYR A 73 -2.18 13.78 8.79
CA TYR A 73 -3.34 13.04 8.29
C TYR A 73 -2.92 11.98 7.28
N MET A 74 -2.01 12.34 6.38
CA MET A 74 -1.45 11.41 5.39
C MET A 74 -0.67 10.28 6.06
N LEU A 75 0.07 10.59 7.13
CA LEU A 75 0.74 9.58 7.95
C LEU A 75 -0.25 8.67 8.64
N GLY A 76 -1.33 9.23 9.20
CA GLY A 76 -2.42 8.46 9.81
C GLY A 76 -3.05 7.48 8.82
N VAL A 77 -3.33 7.93 7.59
CA VAL A 77 -3.86 7.06 6.51
C VAL A 77 -2.89 5.94 6.18
N GLY A 78 -1.59 6.24 6.00
CA GLY A 78 -0.58 5.23 5.69
C GLY A 78 -0.44 4.17 6.78
N ILE A 79 -0.47 4.57 8.06
CA ILE A 79 -0.41 3.65 9.21
C ILE A 79 -1.67 2.79 9.29
N ALA A 80 -2.84 3.39 9.09
CA ALA A 80 -4.11 2.66 9.09
C ALA A 80 -4.16 1.64 7.95
N GLU A 81 -3.69 2.01 6.76
CA GLU A 81 -3.54 1.11 5.63
C GLU A 81 -2.59 -0.04 5.98
N LEU A 82 -1.41 0.25 6.54
CA LEU A 82 -0.43 -0.78 6.93
C LEU A 82 -1.03 -1.80 7.90
N ALA A 83 -1.76 -1.33 8.91
CA ALA A 83 -2.44 -2.22 9.85
C ALA A 83 -3.47 -3.12 9.14
N GLY A 84 -4.27 -2.55 8.25
CA GLY A 84 -5.24 -3.29 7.44
C GLY A 84 -4.58 -4.34 6.54
N LEU A 85 -3.47 -3.97 5.89
CA LEU A 85 -2.72 -4.87 5.00
C LEU A 85 -2.05 -6.02 5.76
N ILE A 86 -1.51 -5.78 6.95
CA ILE A 86 -0.94 -6.82 7.80
C ILE A 86 -2.01 -7.83 8.20
N ILE A 87 -3.18 -7.35 8.65
CA ILE A 87 -4.32 -8.22 9.00
C ILE A 87 -4.77 -9.02 7.78
N PHE A 88 -4.90 -8.35 6.64
CA PHE A 88 -5.35 -9.00 5.41
C PHE A 88 -4.35 -10.05 4.91
N LEU A 89 -3.04 -9.76 4.98
CA LEU A 89 -1.99 -10.73 4.70
C LEU A 89 -2.07 -11.94 5.63
N LYS A 90 -2.25 -11.71 6.93
CA LYS A 90 -2.40 -12.81 7.90
C LYS A 90 -3.59 -13.71 7.53
N ILE A 91 -4.77 -13.14 7.30
CA ILE A 91 -5.98 -13.89 6.92
C ILE A 91 -5.79 -14.65 5.60
N THR A 92 -5.00 -14.11 4.67
CA THR A 92 -4.74 -14.75 3.37
C THR A 92 -3.77 -15.93 3.49
N LEU A 93 -2.91 -15.94 4.52
CA LEU A 93 -1.93 -17.00 4.77
C LEU A 93 -2.47 -18.14 5.66
N ASP A 94 -3.48 -17.86 6.48
CA ASP A 94 -4.21 -18.84 7.29
C ASP A 94 -5.11 -19.74 6.41
#